data_AF-A0A4U5MTB4-F1
#
_entry.id   AF-A0A4U5MTB4-F1
#
_cell.length_a   1.000
_cell.length_b   1.000
_cell.length_c   1.000
_cell.angle_alpha   90.00
_cell.angle_beta   90.00
_cell.angle_gamma   90.00
#
_symmetry.space_group_name_H-M   'P 1'
#
loop_
_entity.id
_entity.type
_entity.pdbx_description
1 polymer ?
#
loop_
_entity_poly.entity_id
_entity_poly.type
_entity_poly.pdbx_seq_one_letter_code
_entity_poly.pdbx_strand_id
1 'polypeptide(L)'
;MVSAKNTAKTGCPILLLLQLFVQLTATVASEIGSFATLRFEPVVMHNLTEDGNQTVTVVAEFQRDGFAKSRFHDKRWMIRFNSMNSKIASCFQTAEYFNASQFEANGDKLVIRRELLVNGNLVGKTGVDVVLTPVDEFSWNASYPEYMEVRDSNTVSSALDVWVTRNEHGKRLTKIFVSTLIVLLTVANILMGCELDLNVVWETVRKPVAPAIGFCTQFFVMPTLAYVIAQAIFVSRGLSSFALGLFVTACAPGGGASNYWTLLLDGNAHLSVTMTFLSTLASLVMMPLWMHLLGKQFLVGYHPEATIKVPYMKIVSSLLALVIPLLIGVGIQKWKPNIAAKARKVMRPYIICVLVFVIAFGAYANSYMFFVMTVPALIGGLLLPWCGFMFGCFASILLRQPPRT
;
A
#
# COMPACT_ATOMS: atom_id res chain seq x y z
N MET A 1 -27.90 -47.41 -7.88
CA MET A 1 -27.42 -46.46 -6.85
C MET A 1 -26.08 -45.90 -7.28
N VAL A 2 -26.11 -44.59 -7.53
CA VAL A 2 -25.05 -43.60 -7.85
C VAL A 2 -23.60 -44.11 -7.99
N SER A 3 -23.14 -44.11 -9.25
CA SER A 3 -21.75 -44.07 -9.68
C SER A 3 -21.27 -42.62 -9.72
N ALA A 4 -20.33 -42.24 -8.86
CA ALA A 4 -19.60 -40.97 -8.97
C ALA A 4 -18.21 -41.23 -9.56
N LYS A 5 -18.13 -41.13 -10.90
CA LYS A 5 -16.89 -40.97 -11.65
C LYS A 5 -16.25 -39.65 -11.22
N ASN A 6 -15.16 -39.74 -10.45
CA ASN A 6 -14.32 -38.59 -10.19
C ASN A 6 -13.47 -38.35 -11.45
N THR A 7 -13.74 -37.25 -12.13
CA THR A 7 -13.01 -36.81 -13.32
C THR A 7 -11.59 -36.44 -12.93
N ALA A 8 -10.64 -37.28 -13.34
CA ALA A 8 -9.23 -36.95 -13.36
C ALA A 8 -9.03 -35.70 -14.25
N LYS A 9 -8.78 -34.55 -13.64
CA LYS A 9 -8.21 -33.42 -14.36
C LYS A 9 -6.78 -33.82 -14.71
N THR A 10 -6.57 -34.11 -15.98
CA THR A 10 -5.26 -34.29 -16.62
C THR A 10 -4.45 -33.01 -16.45
N GLY A 11 -3.74 -32.90 -15.33
CA GLY A 11 -2.62 -31.97 -15.20
C GLY A 11 -1.54 -32.39 -16.19
N CYS A 12 -1.09 -31.45 -17.03
CA CYS A 12 -0.03 -31.70 -18.00
C CYS A 12 1.18 -32.31 -17.27
N PRO A 13 1.68 -33.50 -17.65
CA PRO A 13 2.74 -34.20 -16.89
C PRO A 13 4.01 -33.37 -16.77
N ILE A 14 4.28 -32.50 -17.75
CA ILE A 14 5.36 -31.50 -17.73
C ILE A 14 5.17 -30.46 -16.62
N LEU A 15 3.94 -30.03 -16.34
CA LEU A 15 3.68 -28.98 -15.33
C LEU A 15 3.78 -29.54 -13.91
N LEU A 16 3.42 -30.82 -13.72
CA LEU A 16 3.70 -31.58 -12.50
C LEU A 16 5.19 -31.82 -12.32
N LEU A 17 5.93 -32.18 -13.38
CA LEU A 17 7.38 -32.34 -13.34
C LEU A 17 8.10 -31.02 -13.07
N LEU A 18 7.56 -29.90 -13.55
CA LEU A 18 8.10 -28.56 -13.33
C LEU A 18 7.75 -28.04 -11.93
N GLN A 19 6.57 -28.34 -11.39
CA GLN A 19 6.26 -28.12 -9.96
C GLN A 19 7.13 -28.99 -9.05
N LEU A 20 7.39 -30.24 -9.44
CA LEU A 20 8.23 -31.16 -8.69
C LEU A 20 9.71 -30.76 -8.78
N PHE A 21 10.18 -30.28 -9.94
CA PHE A 21 11.51 -29.67 -10.10
C PHE A 21 11.63 -28.36 -9.32
N VAL A 22 10.62 -27.50 -9.34
CA VAL A 22 10.60 -26.25 -8.55
C VAL A 22 10.59 -26.56 -7.04
N GLN A 23 9.85 -27.59 -6.60
CA GLN A 23 9.87 -28.06 -5.20
C GLN A 23 11.19 -28.75 -4.81
N LEU A 24 11.82 -29.52 -5.71
CA LEU A 24 13.13 -30.13 -5.53
C LEU A 24 14.27 -29.09 -5.52
N THR A 25 14.14 -27.99 -6.27
CA THR A 25 15.06 -26.85 -6.19
C THR A 25 14.81 -25.97 -4.97
N ALA A 26 13.65 -26.07 -4.32
CA ALA A 26 13.24 -25.19 -3.21
C ALA A 26 13.45 -25.79 -1.80
N THR A 27 14.00 -27.00 -1.67
CA THR A 27 14.25 -27.62 -0.35
C THR A 27 15.64 -28.24 -0.25
N VAL A 28 16.68 -27.45 -0.52
CA VAL A 28 17.92 -27.65 0.23
C VAL A 28 17.68 -27.01 1.59
N ALA A 29 17.11 -27.77 2.53
CA ALA A 29 17.05 -27.34 3.92
C ALA A 29 18.48 -27.02 4.34
N SER A 30 18.75 -25.77 4.74
CA SER A 30 20.12 -25.41 5.06
C SER A 30 20.62 -26.30 6.20
N GLU A 31 21.84 -26.85 6.06
CA GLU A 31 22.42 -27.74 7.09
C GLU A 31 22.35 -27.03 8.47
N ILE A 32 22.54 -25.70 8.46
CA ILE A 32 22.42 -24.80 9.60
C ILE A 32 20.98 -24.60 10.08
N GLY A 33 19.99 -24.47 9.19
CA GLY A 33 18.58 -24.33 9.56
C GLY A 33 17.99 -25.54 10.28
N SER A 34 18.64 -26.70 10.21
CA SER A 34 18.24 -27.90 10.95
C SER A 34 18.54 -27.84 12.45
N PHE A 35 19.52 -27.01 12.86
CA PHE A 35 19.95 -26.90 14.26
C PHE A 35 20.02 -25.47 14.78
N ALA A 36 19.87 -24.44 13.94
CA ALA A 36 19.92 -23.04 14.35
C ALA A 36 18.66 -22.29 13.92
N THR A 37 18.14 -21.44 14.80
CA THR A 37 17.00 -20.56 14.52
C THR A 37 17.32 -19.13 14.94
N LEU A 38 16.93 -18.16 14.11
CA LEU A 38 17.09 -16.73 14.38
C LEU A 38 15.74 -16.09 14.67
N ARG A 39 15.67 -15.32 15.75
CA ARG A 39 14.47 -14.60 16.15
C ARG A 39 14.82 -13.20 16.64
N PHE A 40 13.89 -12.27 16.43
CA PHE A 40 13.97 -10.93 17.01
C PHE A 40 13.12 -10.84 18.27
N GLU A 41 13.63 -10.16 19.29
CA GLU A 41 12.92 -9.78 20.50
C GLU A 41 12.98 -8.25 20.64
N PRO A 42 11.90 -7.51 20.36
CA PRO A 42 10.58 -7.97 19.87
C PRO A 42 10.57 -8.37 18.38
N VAL A 43 9.62 -9.22 17.97
CA VAL A 43 9.43 -9.72 16.58
C VAL A 43 9.08 -8.60 15.58
N VAL A 44 8.66 -7.45 16.09
CA VAL A 44 8.04 -6.38 15.31
C VAL A 44 8.42 -5.02 15.93
N MET A 45 8.89 -4.06 15.12
CA MET A 45 9.29 -2.73 15.60
C MET A 45 8.37 -1.62 15.05
N HIS A 46 7.36 -1.21 15.82
CA HIS A 46 6.37 -0.20 15.42
C HIS A 46 6.69 1.25 15.85
N ASN A 47 7.57 1.43 16.83
CA ASN A 47 7.70 2.69 17.57
C ASN A 47 8.94 3.52 17.19
N LEU A 48 9.67 3.13 16.15
CA LEU A 48 10.82 3.90 15.69
C LEU A 48 10.33 5.23 15.11
N THR A 49 10.93 6.34 15.55
CA THR A 49 10.65 7.67 15.01
C THR A 49 11.72 8.08 14.02
N GLU A 50 11.35 8.92 13.07
CA GLU A 50 12.27 9.67 12.21
C GLU A 50 13.31 10.42 13.06
N ASP A 51 14.59 10.28 12.69
CA ASP A 51 15.80 10.70 13.42
C ASP A 51 15.97 10.06 14.82
N GLY A 52 15.16 9.06 15.14
CA GLY A 52 15.24 8.28 16.37
C GLY A 52 16.04 6.99 16.18
N ASN A 53 16.40 6.38 17.30
CA ASN A 53 17.03 5.07 17.34
C ASN A 53 16.31 4.15 18.32
N GLN A 54 16.35 2.85 18.04
CA GLN A 54 15.80 1.83 18.92
C GLN A 54 16.69 0.59 18.86
N THR A 55 16.93 -0.01 20.03
CA THR A 55 17.64 -1.28 20.14
C THR A 55 16.68 -2.45 20.03
N VAL A 56 17.10 -3.50 19.32
CA VAL A 56 16.40 -4.78 19.22
C VAL A 56 17.37 -5.87 19.58
N THR A 57 16.90 -6.86 20.33
CA THR A 57 17.71 -8.04 20.60
C THR A 57 17.50 -9.08 19.52
N VAL A 58 18.58 -9.51 18.89
CA VAL A 58 18.60 -10.67 18.01
C VAL A 58 19.04 -11.86 18.82
N VAL A 59 18.20 -12.89 18.80
CA VAL A 59 18.43 -14.15 19.51
C VAL A 59 18.70 -15.22 18.47
N ALA A 60 19.93 -15.75 18.47
CA ALA A 60 20.25 -16.95 17.71
C ALA A 60 20.26 -18.14 18.68
N GLU A 61 19.35 -19.09 18.45
CA GLU A 61 19.24 -20.33 19.22
C GLU A 61 19.81 -21.49 18.41
N PHE A 62 20.71 -22.25 19.01
CA PHE A 62 21.30 -23.46 18.44
C PHE A 62 20.92 -24.67 19.29
N GLN A 63 20.46 -25.75 18.68
CA GLN A 63 20.15 -26.99 19.36
C GLN A 63 21.46 -27.75 19.66
N ARG A 64 21.74 -28.00 20.93
CA ARG A 64 23.06 -28.48 21.41
C ARG A 64 23.51 -29.76 20.71
N ASP A 65 22.62 -30.74 20.60
CA ASP A 65 22.92 -32.04 19.97
C ASP A 65 23.20 -31.93 18.47
N GLY A 66 22.48 -31.05 17.78
CA GLY A 66 22.67 -30.79 16.35
C GLY A 66 23.95 -30.00 16.09
N PHE A 67 24.21 -28.98 16.91
CA PHE A 67 25.40 -28.14 16.80
C PHE A 67 26.69 -28.93 17.06
N ALA A 68 26.74 -29.77 18.10
CA ALA A 68 27.91 -30.57 18.44
C ALA A 68 28.26 -31.63 17.38
N LYS A 69 27.25 -32.16 16.67
CA LYS A 69 27.43 -33.12 15.57
C LYS A 69 27.74 -32.44 14.23
N SER A 70 27.58 -31.12 14.15
CA SER A 70 27.78 -30.36 12.92
C SER A 70 29.27 -30.14 12.64
N ARG A 71 29.61 -29.91 11.37
CA ARG A 71 30.96 -29.50 10.94
C ARG A 71 31.32 -28.05 11.28
N PHE A 72 30.40 -27.32 11.95
CA PHE A 72 30.51 -25.90 12.25
C PHE A 72 30.79 -25.61 13.74
N HIS A 73 30.97 -26.65 14.57
CA HIS A 73 31.13 -26.50 16.02
C HIS A 73 32.39 -25.73 16.45
N ASP A 74 33.47 -25.81 15.66
CA ASP A 74 34.75 -25.15 15.94
C ASP A 74 34.97 -23.88 15.09
N LYS A 75 33.95 -23.48 14.31
CA LYS A 75 34.04 -22.31 13.44
C LYS A 75 33.64 -21.03 14.16
N ARG A 76 34.19 -19.92 13.68
CA ARG A 76 33.72 -18.58 14.05
C ARG A 76 32.43 -18.27 13.29
N TRP A 77 31.52 -17.59 13.97
CA TRP A 77 30.22 -17.23 13.45
C TRP A 77 30.13 -15.72 13.24
N MET A 78 29.39 -15.33 12.21
CA MET A 78 29.06 -13.95 11.90
C MET A 78 27.54 -13.80 11.84
N ILE A 79 27.02 -12.79 12.53
CA ILE A 79 25.67 -12.27 12.30
C ILE A 79 25.80 -11.01 11.46
N ARG A 80 25.15 -10.98 10.30
CA ARG A 80 25.05 -9.81 9.42
C ARG A 80 23.68 -9.19 9.55
N PHE A 81 23.66 -7.87 9.57
CA PHE A 81 22.44 -7.06 9.54
C PHE A 81 22.39 -6.34 8.19
N ASN A 82 21.35 -6.61 7.42
CA ASN A 82 21.10 -5.96 6.15
C ASN A 82 19.79 -5.17 6.22
N SER A 83 19.81 -3.90 5.84
CA SER A 83 18.56 -3.13 5.70
C SER A 83 18.06 -3.27 4.28
N MET A 84 16.82 -3.74 4.10
CA MET A 84 16.18 -3.82 2.77
C MET A 84 16.01 -2.43 2.14
N ASN A 85 15.96 -1.37 2.95
CA ASN A 85 15.91 0.01 2.48
C ASN A 85 16.62 0.94 3.47
N SER A 86 17.90 1.15 3.22
CA SER A 86 18.79 2.02 4.02
C SER A 86 18.31 3.47 4.14
N LYS A 87 17.48 3.95 3.20
CA LYS A 87 16.88 5.30 3.27
C LYS A 87 15.77 5.40 4.32
N ILE A 88 15.06 4.31 4.60
CA ILE A 88 13.97 4.27 5.59
C ILE A 88 14.55 3.98 6.97
N ALA A 89 15.29 2.88 7.11
CA ALA A 89 15.96 2.52 8.35
C ALA A 89 17.37 2.00 8.07
N SER A 90 18.34 2.32 8.93
CA SER A 90 19.71 1.82 8.82
C SER A 90 20.15 1.14 10.11
N CYS A 91 20.98 0.11 9.98
CA CYS A 91 21.60 -0.55 11.12
C CYS A 91 22.93 0.13 11.42
N PHE A 92 23.21 0.41 12.69
CA PHE A 92 24.50 1.00 13.09
C PHE A 92 25.66 0.00 12.90
N GLN A 93 25.41 -1.27 13.17
CA GLN A 93 26.35 -2.37 12.98
C GLN A 93 25.90 -3.20 11.78
N THR A 94 26.82 -3.46 10.84
CA THR A 94 26.55 -4.28 9.65
C THR A 94 26.92 -5.75 9.86
N ALA A 95 27.89 -6.04 10.72
CA ALA A 95 28.24 -7.41 11.08
C ALA A 95 28.87 -7.49 12.48
N GLU A 96 28.58 -8.58 13.18
CA GLU A 96 29.20 -8.92 14.45
C GLU A 96 29.74 -10.35 14.41
N TYR A 97 30.92 -10.55 14.99
CA TYR A 97 31.61 -11.84 15.01
C TYR A 97 31.60 -12.40 16.43
N PHE A 98 31.39 -13.70 16.56
CA PHE A 98 31.43 -14.38 17.84
C PHE A 98 31.98 -15.79 17.72
N ASN A 99 32.50 -16.26 18.86
CA ASN A 99 33.05 -17.60 19.00
C ASN A 99 32.07 -18.48 19.79
N ALA A 100 32.22 -19.79 19.67
CA ALA A 100 31.37 -20.75 20.37
C ALA A 100 31.46 -20.65 21.91
N SER A 101 32.52 -20.05 22.45
CA SER A 101 32.69 -19.82 23.90
C SER A 101 31.73 -18.77 24.48
N GLN A 102 31.07 -17.97 23.62
CA GLN A 102 30.14 -16.92 24.04
C GLN A 102 28.67 -17.37 24.07
N PHE A 103 28.41 -18.67 23.85
CA PHE A 103 27.06 -19.22 23.94
C PHE A 103 26.62 -19.39 25.39
N GLU A 104 25.44 -18.86 25.70
CA GLU A 104 24.77 -19.11 26.97
C GLU A 104 24.01 -20.45 26.89
N ALA A 105 24.24 -21.32 27.87
CA ALA A 105 23.51 -22.57 27.96
C ALA A 105 22.11 -22.32 28.54
N ASN A 106 21.07 -22.66 27.77
CA ASN A 106 19.68 -22.62 28.21
C ASN A 106 19.03 -23.99 27.97
N GLY A 107 19.23 -24.91 28.91
CA GLY A 107 18.81 -26.32 28.78
C GLY A 107 19.51 -27.03 27.62
N ASP A 108 18.72 -27.55 26.67
CA ASP A 108 19.20 -28.24 25.47
C ASP A 108 19.57 -27.28 24.31
N LYS A 109 19.47 -25.97 24.56
CA LYS A 109 19.78 -24.92 23.58
C LYS A 109 21.00 -24.11 24.00
N LEU A 110 21.79 -23.71 23.03
CA LEU A 110 22.84 -22.70 23.12
C LEU A 110 22.28 -21.41 22.54
N VAL A 111 22.25 -20.35 23.32
CA VAL A 111 21.62 -19.08 22.94
C VAL A 111 22.67 -17.99 22.92
N ILE A 112 22.60 -17.12 21.91
CA ILE A 112 23.37 -15.89 21.88
C ILE A 112 22.43 -14.72 21.61
N ARG A 113 22.54 -13.70 22.46
CA ARG A 113 21.77 -12.46 22.37
C ARG A 113 22.70 -11.36 21.91
N ARG A 114 22.28 -10.61 20.89
CA ARG A 114 23.01 -9.44 20.37
C ARG A 114 22.07 -8.26 20.21
N GLU A 115 22.53 -7.11 20.67
CA GLU A 115 21.77 -5.88 20.57
C GLU A 115 22.08 -5.20 19.25
N LEU A 116 21.06 -5.01 18.43
CA LEU A 116 21.11 -4.28 17.18
C LEU A 116 20.50 -2.90 17.38
N LEU A 117 21.29 -1.85 17.15
CA LEU A 117 20.76 -0.49 17.08
C LEU A 117 20.27 -0.18 15.66
N VAL A 118 18.97 0.09 15.53
CA VAL A 118 18.31 0.49 14.29
C VAL A 118 17.96 1.97 14.36
N ASN A 119 18.40 2.73 13.37
CA ASN A 119 18.10 4.16 13.20
C ASN A 119 16.97 4.35 12.19
N GLY A 120 16.00 5.19 12.52
CA GLY A 120 14.92 5.57 11.61
C GLY A 120 15.28 6.85 10.88
N ASN A 121 15.46 6.79 9.56
CA ASN A 121 15.90 7.93 8.76
C ASN A 121 14.71 8.61 8.07
N LEU A 122 13.84 7.84 7.41
CA LEU A 122 12.66 8.35 6.70
C LEU A 122 11.42 7.55 7.05
N VAL A 123 10.27 8.21 7.00
CA VAL A 123 8.97 7.58 7.22
C VAL A 123 8.73 6.48 6.19
N GLY A 124 8.41 5.29 6.66
CA GLY A 124 8.12 4.17 5.78
C GLY A 124 8.06 2.84 6.53
N LYS A 125 7.77 1.79 5.75
CA LYS A 125 7.89 0.40 6.19
C LYS A 125 9.05 -0.24 5.46
N THR A 126 9.96 -0.86 6.19
CA THR A 126 11.09 -1.62 5.65
C THR A 126 11.31 -2.90 6.44
N GLY A 127 12.06 -3.84 5.87
CA GLY A 127 12.59 -4.99 6.59
C GLY A 127 14.05 -4.77 6.99
N VAL A 128 14.46 -5.37 8.10
CA VAL A 128 15.87 -5.59 8.43
C VAL A 128 16.11 -7.09 8.44
N ASP A 129 16.89 -7.58 7.49
CA ASP A 129 17.27 -8.97 7.41
C ASP A 129 18.49 -9.24 8.30
N VAL A 130 18.41 -10.32 9.03
CA VAL A 130 19.54 -10.89 9.74
C VAL A 130 19.92 -12.19 9.09
N VAL A 131 21.19 -12.33 8.75
CA VAL A 131 21.76 -13.55 8.18
C VAL A 131 22.85 -14.05 9.11
N LEU A 132 22.73 -15.32 9.51
CA LEU A 132 23.75 -16.03 10.28
C LEU A 132 24.56 -16.91 9.33
N THR A 133 25.88 -16.72 9.31
CA THR A 133 26.81 -17.42 8.44
C THR A 133 28.11 -17.78 9.18
N PRO A 134 28.68 -18.98 8.98
CA PRO A 134 30.03 -19.31 9.43
C PRO A 134 31.08 -18.53 8.62
N VAL A 135 32.12 -18.02 9.29
CA VAL A 135 33.10 -17.06 8.70
C VAL A 135 33.83 -17.63 7.47
N ASP A 136 34.10 -18.93 7.43
CA ASP A 136 34.91 -19.56 6.37
C ASP A 136 34.17 -19.76 5.05
N GLU A 137 32.84 -19.62 5.02
CA GLU A 137 32.03 -19.73 3.80
C GLU A 137 31.71 -18.36 3.18
N PHE A 138 32.31 -17.29 3.73
CA PHE A 138 32.08 -15.94 3.26
C PHE A 138 32.90 -15.62 2.00
N SER A 139 32.23 -15.44 0.85
CA SER A 139 32.84 -14.94 -0.37
C SER A 139 32.38 -13.50 -0.68
N TRP A 140 33.32 -12.59 -0.95
CA TRP A 140 33.07 -11.18 -1.31
C TRP A 140 32.56 -10.98 -2.73
N ASN A 141 32.36 -12.05 -3.50
CA ASN A 141 32.04 -11.96 -4.91
C ASN A 141 30.55 -12.11 -5.15
N ALA A 142 29.81 -11.02 -4.93
CA ALA A 142 28.68 -10.78 -5.78
C ALA A 142 28.22 -9.32 -5.83
N SER A 143 28.34 -8.75 -7.02
CA SER A 143 27.46 -7.71 -7.52
C SER A 143 26.05 -8.28 -7.71
N TYR A 144 25.39 -8.74 -6.64
CA TYR A 144 23.98 -9.12 -6.71
C TYR A 144 23.11 -7.87 -6.56
N PRO A 145 22.06 -7.73 -7.39
CA PRO A 145 21.08 -6.69 -7.16
C PRO A 145 20.44 -6.87 -5.79
N GLU A 146 20.22 -5.75 -5.08
CA GLU A 146 19.67 -5.57 -3.73
C GLU A 146 18.28 -6.20 -3.49
N TYR A 147 17.74 -6.96 -4.43
CA TYR A 147 16.39 -7.53 -4.44
C TYR A 147 16.31 -9.04 -4.74
N MET A 148 17.44 -9.74 -4.86
CA MET A 148 17.47 -11.21 -4.93
C MET A 148 18.64 -11.77 -4.12
N GLU A 149 18.37 -12.16 -2.87
CA GLU A 149 19.27 -13.08 -2.16
C GLU A 149 19.12 -14.47 -2.76
N VAL A 150 20.15 -14.94 -3.47
CA VAL A 150 20.37 -16.38 -3.59
C VAL A 150 20.65 -16.86 -2.17
N ARG A 151 19.66 -17.52 -1.55
CA ARG A 151 19.82 -18.19 -0.27
C ARG A 151 20.92 -19.24 -0.41
N ASP A 152 22.11 -18.93 0.07
CA ASP A 152 23.17 -19.93 0.22
C ASP A 152 22.64 -21.05 1.11
N SER A 153 22.88 -22.30 0.69
CA SER A 153 22.39 -23.50 1.37
C SER A 153 22.90 -23.65 2.81
N ASN A 154 23.80 -22.79 3.26
CA ASN A 154 24.40 -22.83 4.60
C ASN A 154 24.14 -21.53 5.38
N THR A 155 22.98 -20.89 5.16
CA THR A 155 22.59 -19.70 5.93
C THR A 155 21.23 -19.89 6.60
N VAL A 156 21.05 -19.19 7.72
CA VAL A 156 19.74 -19.00 8.35
C VAL A 156 19.47 -17.51 8.31
N SER A 157 18.29 -17.12 7.80
CA SER A 157 17.87 -15.73 7.77
C SER A 157 16.52 -15.51 8.43
N SER A 158 16.37 -14.34 9.04
CA SER A 158 15.13 -13.88 9.67
C SER A 158 14.97 -12.39 9.39
N ALA A 159 13.75 -11.92 9.11
CA ALA A 159 13.48 -10.56 8.70
C ALA A 159 12.65 -9.82 9.76
N LEU A 160 13.12 -8.70 10.27
CA LEU A 160 12.37 -7.84 11.19
C LEU A 160 11.54 -6.83 10.40
N ASP A 161 10.22 -6.79 10.61
CA ASP A 161 9.38 -5.69 10.11
C ASP A 161 9.65 -4.41 10.95
N VAL A 162 10.10 -3.34 10.28
CA VAL A 162 10.39 -2.02 10.88
C VAL A 162 9.46 -0.96 10.29
N TRP A 163 8.78 -0.22 11.18
CA TRP A 163 7.97 0.94 10.83
C TRP A 163 8.58 2.19 11.44
N VAL A 164 8.99 3.11 10.56
CA VAL A 164 9.46 4.44 10.96
C VAL A 164 8.28 5.40 10.89
N THR A 165 7.92 5.95 12.05
CA THR A 165 6.87 6.95 12.20
C THR A 165 7.44 8.36 12.18
N ARG A 166 6.64 9.35 11.79
CA ARG A 166 7.09 10.76 11.80
C ARG A 166 7.55 11.22 13.18
N ASN A 167 8.55 12.10 13.19
CA ASN A 167 8.94 12.83 14.40
C ASN A 167 7.77 13.72 14.90
N GLU A 168 7.79 14.16 16.16
CA GLU A 168 6.69 14.93 16.77
C GLU A 168 6.30 16.17 15.94
N HIS A 169 7.29 16.91 15.45
CA HIS A 169 7.06 18.08 14.60
C HIS A 169 6.32 17.71 13.32
N GLY A 170 6.76 16.66 12.63
CA GLY A 170 6.12 16.12 11.43
C GLY A 170 4.70 15.59 11.69
N LYS A 171 4.47 14.96 12.86
CA LYS A 171 3.14 14.51 13.31
C LYS A 171 2.20 15.70 13.52
N ARG A 172 2.66 16.78 14.15
CA ARG A 172 1.88 18.01 14.33
C ARG A 172 1.53 18.65 12.99
N LEU A 173 2.50 18.78 12.08
CA LEU A 173 2.27 19.34 10.75
C LEU A 173 1.27 18.50 9.92
N THR A 174 1.42 17.18 9.94
CA THR A 174 0.48 16.25 9.27
C THR A 174 -0.93 16.38 9.85
N LYS A 175 -1.05 16.49 11.18
CA LYS A 175 -2.33 16.68 11.86
C LYS A 175 -3.00 18.00 11.45
N ILE A 176 -2.24 19.09 11.40
CA ILE A 176 -2.75 20.40 10.93
C ILE A 176 -3.21 20.29 9.48
N PHE A 177 -2.40 19.68 8.60
CA PHE A 177 -2.77 19.45 7.21
C PHE A 177 -4.06 18.66 7.05
N VAL A 178 -4.17 17.50 7.70
CA VAL A 178 -5.35 16.64 7.62
C VAL A 178 -6.58 17.32 8.19
N SER A 179 -6.47 17.98 9.34
CA SER A 179 -7.60 18.70 9.94
C SER A 179 -8.10 19.84 9.04
N THR A 180 -7.20 20.66 8.51
CA THR A 180 -7.57 21.73 7.58
C THR A 180 -8.15 21.18 6.29
N LEU A 181 -7.57 20.10 5.74
CA LEU A 181 -8.09 19.44 4.55
C LEU A 181 -9.52 18.91 4.75
N ILE A 182 -9.80 18.28 5.90
CA ILE A 182 -11.15 17.80 6.22
C ILE A 182 -12.15 18.96 6.24
N VAL A 183 -11.81 20.08 6.87
CA VAL A 183 -12.68 21.28 6.88
C VAL A 183 -12.89 21.80 5.47
N LEU A 184 -11.84 21.89 4.66
CA LEU A 184 -11.93 22.37 3.30
C LEU A 184 -12.80 21.46 2.41
N LEU A 185 -12.61 20.14 2.48
CA LEU A 185 -13.42 19.18 1.73
C LEU A 185 -14.87 19.16 2.20
N THR A 186 -15.12 19.32 3.50
CA THR A 186 -16.47 19.43 4.07
C THR A 186 -17.22 20.61 3.45
N VAL A 187 -16.60 21.79 3.42
CA VAL A 187 -17.19 22.98 2.81
C VAL A 187 -17.32 22.80 1.29
N ALA A 188 -16.32 22.23 0.62
CA ALA A 188 -16.39 21.94 -0.83
C ALA A 188 -17.60 21.06 -1.17
N ASN A 189 -17.84 20.01 -0.39
CA ASN A 189 -18.96 19.09 -0.60
C ASN A 189 -20.31 19.76 -0.35
N ILE A 190 -20.43 20.64 0.66
CA ILE A 190 -21.63 21.46 0.87
C ILE A 190 -21.88 22.37 -0.34
N LEU A 191 -20.84 23.05 -0.83
CA LEU A 191 -20.95 23.95 -1.99
C LEU A 191 -21.35 23.18 -3.26
N MET A 192 -20.78 22.00 -3.47
CA MET A 192 -21.15 21.10 -4.58
C MET A 192 -22.61 20.63 -4.44
N GLY A 193 -23.04 20.25 -3.23
CA GLY A 193 -24.43 19.88 -2.97
C GLY A 193 -25.40 21.04 -3.24
N CYS A 194 -25.01 22.28 -2.93
CA CYS A 194 -25.79 23.48 -3.25
C CYS A 194 -25.92 23.75 -4.76
N GLU A 195 -24.97 23.26 -5.58
CA GLU A 195 -24.99 23.41 -7.03
C GLU A 195 -25.87 22.37 -7.73
N LEU A 196 -26.07 21.20 -7.13
CA LEU A 196 -26.65 20.00 -7.73
C LEU A 196 -28.15 20.08 -8.01
N ASP A 197 -28.60 20.47 -9.20
CA ASP A 197 -30.06 20.45 -9.49
C ASP A 197 -30.64 19.02 -9.49
N LEU A 198 -31.49 18.72 -8.50
CA LEU A 198 -32.14 17.40 -8.36
C LEU A 198 -33.02 17.02 -9.56
N ASN A 199 -33.60 17.99 -10.26
CA ASN A 199 -34.38 17.71 -11.47
C ASN A 199 -33.46 17.20 -12.59
N VAL A 200 -32.31 17.85 -12.75
CA VAL A 200 -31.28 17.48 -13.73
C VAL A 200 -30.67 16.12 -13.39
N VAL A 201 -30.43 15.84 -12.10
CA VAL A 201 -30.00 14.52 -11.65
C VAL A 201 -31.03 13.45 -12.05
N TRP A 202 -32.31 13.72 -11.83
CA TRP A 202 -33.38 12.78 -12.18
C TRP A 202 -33.50 12.55 -13.69
N GLU A 203 -33.44 13.61 -14.49
CA GLU A 203 -33.43 13.52 -15.96
C GLU A 203 -32.22 12.75 -16.47
N THR A 204 -31.06 12.95 -15.85
CA THR A 204 -29.82 12.25 -16.19
C THR A 204 -29.92 10.76 -15.87
N VAL A 205 -30.46 10.39 -14.70
CA VAL A 205 -30.68 8.99 -14.31
C VAL A 205 -31.71 8.30 -15.23
N ARG A 206 -32.71 9.04 -15.73
CA ARG A 206 -33.67 8.52 -16.73
C ARG A 206 -33.02 8.18 -18.08
N LYS A 207 -31.86 8.76 -18.40
CA LYS A 207 -31.04 8.42 -19.58
C LYS A 207 -29.80 7.66 -19.12
N PRO A 208 -29.93 6.37 -18.75
CA PRO A 208 -28.94 5.68 -17.91
C PRO A 208 -27.62 5.40 -18.62
N VAL A 209 -27.54 5.51 -19.95
CA VAL A 209 -26.34 5.14 -20.72
C VAL A 209 -25.11 5.90 -20.22
N ALA A 210 -25.16 7.24 -20.17
CA ALA A 210 -24.00 8.02 -19.75
C ALA A 210 -23.63 7.82 -18.26
N PRO A 211 -24.56 7.89 -17.30
CA PRO A 211 -24.26 7.62 -15.90
C PRO A 211 -23.77 6.19 -15.64
N ALA A 212 -24.32 5.20 -16.35
CA ALA A 212 -23.88 3.81 -16.24
C ALA A 212 -22.45 3.62 -16.74
N ILE A 213 -22.06 4.29 -17.84
CA ILE A 213 -20.67 4.30 -18.30
C ILE A 213 -19.76 4.86 -17.21
N GLY A 214 -20.09 6.03 -16.66
CA GLY A 214 -19.30 6.65 -15.59
C GLY A 214 -19.19 5.77 -14.35
N PHE A 215 -20.28 5.11 -13.94
CA PHE A 215 -20.27 4.17 -12.83
C PHE A 215 -19.39 2.95 -13.11
N CYS A 216 -19.52 2.35 -14.30
CA CYS A 216 -18.76 1.17 -14.70
C CYS A 216 -17.26 1.47 -14.80
N THR A 217 -16.89 2.61 -15.40
CA THR A 217 -15.49 3.00 -15.52
C THR A 217 -14.90 3.36 -14.15
N GLN A 218 -15.64 4.06 -13.29
CA GLN A 218 -15.17 4.48 -11.97
C GLN A 218 -15.02 3.31 -10.98
N PHE A 219 -15.96 2.36 -10.95
CA PHE A 219 -15.97 1.33 -9.91
C PHE A 219 -15.64 -0.08 -10.40
N PHE A 220 -15.44 -0.29 -11.70
CA PHE A 220 -14.92 -1.58 -12.19
C PHE A 220 -13.61 -1.41 -12.93
N VAL A 221 -13.56 -0.51 -13.94
CA VAL A 221 -12.34 -0.34 -14.75
C VAL A 221 -11.20 0.25 -13.91
N MET A 222 -11.44 1.32 -13.14
CA MET A 222 -10.39 1.96 -12.34
C MET A 222 -9.78 1.01 -11.27
N PRO A 223 -10.56 0.33 -10.40
CA PRO A 223 -10.00 -0.62 -9.44
C PRO A 223 -9.27 -1.80 -10.08
N THR A 224 -9.80 -2.37 -11.18
CA THR A 224 -9.16 -3.50 -11.88
C THR A 224 -7.86 -3.08 -12.55
N LEU A 225 -7.84 -1.91 -13.18
CA LEU A 225 -6.64 -1.33 -13.77
C LEU A 225 -5.58 -1.05 -12.70
N ALA A 226 -5.97 -0.44 -11.58
CA ALA A 226 -5.06 -0.19 -10.46
C ALA A 226 -4.51 -1.48 -9.86
N TYR A 227 -5.33 -2.53 -9.77
CA TYR A 227 -4.87 -3.85 -9.34
C TYR A 227 -3.81 -4.43 -10.27
N VAL A 228 -4.03 -4.39 -11.59
CA VAL A 228 -3.05 -4.87 -12.59
C VAL A 228 -1.76 -4.07 -12.52
N ILE A 229 -1.84 -2.73 -12.48
CA ILE A 229 -0.66 -1.85 -12.37
C ILE A 229 0.08 -2.14 -11.05
N ALA A 230 -0.65 -2.30 -9.95
CA ALA A 230 -0.07 -2.58 -8.64
C ALA A 230 0.67 -3.91 -8.61
N GLN A 231 0.11 -4.97 -9.20
CA GLN A 231 0.77 -6.26 -9.27
C GLN A 231 2.02 -6.22 -10.18
N ALA A 232 1.89 -5.62 -11.36
CA ALA A 232 2.95 -5.59 -12.36
C ALA A 232 4.14 -4.70 -11.95
N ILE A 233 3.88 -3.53 -11.35
CA ILE A 233 4.92 -2.53 -11.07
C ILE A 233 5.38 -2.57 -9.62
N PHE A 234 4.45 -2.69 -8.66
CA PHE A 234 4.76 -2.50 -7.24
C PHE A 234 5.04 -3.80 -6.50
N VAL A 235 4.13 -4.77 -6.57
CA VAL A 235 4.27 -6.04 -5.84
C VAL A 235 5.49 -6.81 -6.31
N SER A 236 5.73 -6.85 -7.63
CA SER A 236 6.93 -7.48 -8.23
C SER A 236 8.26 -6.87 -7.75
N ARG A 237 8.24 -5.70 -7.11
CA ARG A 237 9.41 -4.96 -6.62
C ARG A 237 9.37 -4.75 -5.09
N GLY A 238 8.46 -5.40 -4.37
CA GLY A 238 8.31 -5.27 -2.91
C GLY A 238 7.67 -3.95 -2.43
N LEU A 239 7.09 -3.12 -3.30
CA LEU A 239 6.48 -1.83 -2.93
C LEU A 239 4.99 -1.96 -2.55
N SER A 240 4.66 -2.87 -1.62
CA SER A 240 3.27 -3.17 -1.24
C SER A 240 2.50 -1.96 -0.68
N SER A 241 3.20 -1.00 -0.05
CA SER A 241 2.59 0.25 0.45
C SER A 241 2.11 1.17 -0.69
N PHE A 242 2.89 1.29 -1.77
CA PHE A 242 2.50 2.03 -2.97
C PHE A 242 1.39 1.32 -3.73
N ALA A 243 1.44 -0.02 -3.80
CA ALA A 243 0.39 -0.85 -4.37
C ALA A 243 -0.98 -0.58 -3.70
N LEU A 244 -1.00 -0.62 -2.36
CA LEU A 244 -2.19 -0.30 -1.57
C LEU A 244 -2.66 1.13 -1.81
N GLY A 245 -1.74 2.11 -1.79
CA GLY A 245 -2.07 3.52 -2.02
C GLY A 245 -2.70 3.78 -3.38
N LEU A 246 -2.14 3.19 -4.44
CA LEU A 246 -2.69 3.27 -5.79
C LEU A 246 -4.08 2.62 -5.88
N PHE A 247 -4.23 1.42 -5.31
CA PHE A 247 -5.49 0.69 -5.33
C PHE A 247 -6.60 1.43 -4.57
N VAL A 248 -6.30 1.95 -3.37
CA VAL A 248 -7.23 2.76 -2.57
C VAL A 248 -7.65 4.02 -3.32
N THR A 249 -6.70 4.67 -4.00
CA THR A 249 -6.97 5.87 -4.82
C THR A 249 -7.94 5.56 -5.96
N ALA A 250 -7.79 4.41 -6.62
CA ALA A 250 -8.67 4.00 -7.71
C ALA A 250 -10.07 3.57 -7.26
N CYS A 251 -10.21 3.13 -6.00
CA CYS A 251 -11.51 2.79 -5.41
C CYS A 251 -12.29 4.02 -4.90
N ALA A 252 -11.63 5.17 -4.80
CA ALA A 252 -12.26 6.42 -4.36
C ALA A 252 -13.27 6.93 -5.41
N PRO A 253 -14.31 7.67 -5.00
CA PRO A 253 -15.23 8.31 -5.95
C PRO A 253 -14.55 9.41 -6.76
N GLY A 254 -15.23 9.88 -7.81
CA GLY A 254 -14.79 11.03 -8.59
C GLY A 254 -14.66 12.29 -7.71
N GLY A 255 -13.72 13.18 -8.04
CA GLY A 255 -13.49 14.42 -7.32
C GLY A 255 -14.17 15.63 -7.98
N GLY A 256 -14.53 16.64 -7.19
CA GLY A 256 -15.18 17.87 -7.68
C GLY A 256 -14.34 18.71 -8.65
N ALA A 257 -13.02 18.49 -8.72
CA ALA A 257 -12.16 19.11 -9.73
C ALA A 257 -12.53 18.70 -11.16
N SER A 258 -13.09 17.50 -11.36
CA SER A 258 -13.56 17.04 -12.67
C SER A 258 -14.66 17.93 -13.25
N ASN A 259 -15.56 18.45 -12.39
CA ASN A 259 -16.62 19.39 -12.79
C ASN A 259 -16.03 20.66 -13.43
N TYR A 260 -14.91 21.17 -12.92
CA TYR A 260 -14.24 22.35 -13.45
C TYR A 260 -13.58 22.05 -14.80
N TRP A 261 -12.87 20.93 -14.94
CA TRP A 261 -12.29 20.52 -16.22
C TRP A 261 -13.36 20.27 -17.28
N THR A 262 -14.48 19.65 -16.91
CA THR A 262 -15.61 19.48 -17.82
C THR A 262 -16.14 20.83 -18.30
N LEU A 263 -16.29 21.80 -17.40
CA LEU A 263 -16.74 23.15 -17.75
C LEU A 263 -15.74 23.88 -18.65
N LEU A 264 -14.43 23.75 -18.37
CA LEU A 264 -13.37 24.42 -19.14
C LEU A 264 -13.22 23.84 -20.56
N LEU A 265 -13.49 22.55 -20.72
CA LEU A 265 -13.40 21.84 -22.00
C LEU A 265 -14.74 21.80 -22.77
N ASP A 266 -15.69 22.68 -22.43
CA ASP A 266 -17.03 22.75 -23.03
C ASP A 266 -17.80 21.41 -23.01
N GLY A 267 -17.56 20.58 -21.99
CA GLY A 267 -18.29 19.35 -21.76
C GLY A 267 -19.58 19.59 -20.98
N ASN A 268 -20.40 18.54 -20.85
CA ASN A 268 -21.64 18.60 -20.09
C ASN A 268 -21.36 18.64 -18.57
N ALA A 269 -21.27 19.85 -18.01
CA ALA A 269 -21.02 20.07 -16.59
C ALA A 269 -22.13 19.49 -15.69
N HIS A 270 -23.39 19.54 -16.13
CA HIS A 270 -24.52 18.97 -15.39
C HIS A 270 -24.40 17.45 -15.22
N LEU A 271 -24.00 16.77 -16.30
CA LEU A 271 -23.73 15.34 -16.29
C LEU A 271 -22.54 15.01 -15.37
N SER A 272 -21.45 15.77 -15.45
CA SER A 272 -20.25 15.57 -14.62
C SER A 272 -20.54 15.72 -13.12
N VAL A 273 -21.27 16.77 -12.73
CA VAL A 273 -21.71 16.99 -11.34
C VAL A 273 -22.61 15.84 -10.88
N THR A 274 -23.54 15.38 -11.74
CA THR A 274 -24.43 14.26 -11.44
C THR A 274 -23.66 12.93 -11.25
N MET A 275 -22.71 12.63 -12.14
CA MET A 275 -21.87 11.43 -12.01
C MET A 275 -21.01 11.48 -10.74
N THR A 276 -20.45 12.64 -10.40
CA THR A 276 -19.67 12.83 -9.19
C THR A 276 -20.54 12.64 -7.93
N PHE A 277 -21.76 13.17 -7.93
CA PHE A 277 -22.73 12.93 -6.85
C PHE A 277 -23.08 11.44 -6.69
N LEU A 278 -23.50 10.78 -7.78
CA LEU A 278 -23.87 9.36 -7.76
C LEU A 278 -22.69 8.47 -7.35
N SER A 279 -21.48 8.76 -7.84
CA SER A 279 -20.29 8.01 -7.45
C SER A 279 -19.91 8.22 -6.00
N THR A 280 -20.06 9.44 -5.47
CA THR A 280 -19.80 9.73 -4.05
C THR A 280 -20.75 8.91 -3.16
N LEU A 281 -22.03 8.82 -3.50
CA LEU A 281 -22.98 7.95 -2.79
C LEU A 281 -22.62 6.46 -2.91
N ALA A 282 -22.33 5.99 -4.12
CA ALA A 282 -22.00 4.59 -4.35
C ALA A 282 -20.69 4.15 -3.69
N SER A 283 -19.75 5.07 -3.48
CA SER A 283 -18.46 4.76 -2.85
C SER A 283 -18.59 4.18 -1.44
N LEU A 284 -19.65 4.52 -0.70
CA LEU A 284 -19.95 3.96 0.63
C LEU A 284 -20.01 2.44 0.62
N VAL A 285 -20.44 1.83 -0.49
CA VAL A 285 -20.54 0.38 -0.65
C VAL A 285 -19.37 -0.15 -1.48
N MET A 286 -19.07 0.50 -2.61
CA MET A 286 -18.09 -0.02 -3.57
C MET A 286 -16.67 -0.03 -3.01
N MET A 287 -16.26 1.01 -2.28
CA MET A 287 -14.88 1.10 -1.78
C MET A 287 -14.60 0.03 -0.70
N PRO A 288 -15.44 -0.17 0.34
CA PRO A 288 -15.26 -1.30 1.26
C PRO A 288 -15.30 -2.67 0.58
N LEU A 289 -16.15 -2.85 -0.43
CA LEU A 289 -16.27 -4.10 -1.20
C LEU A 289 -14.95 -4.43 -1.92
N TRP A 290 -14.38 -3.48 -2.66
CA TRP A 290 -13.10 -3.68 -3.34
C TRP A 290 -11.94 -3.92 -2.37
N MET A 291 -11.94 -3.20 -1.24
CA MET A 291 -10.95 -3.41 -0.19
C MET A 291 -11.06 -4.80 0.46
N HIS A 292 -12.27 -5.37 0.53
CA HIS A 292 -12.48 -6.73 0.99
C HIS A 292 -12.03 -7.78 -0.04
N LEU A 293 -12.32 -7.55 -1.33
CA LEU A 293 -12.05 -8.49 -2.41
C LEU A 293 -10.55 -8.58 -2.74
N LEU A 294 -9.91 -7.44 -3.01
CA LEU A 294 -8.53 -7.38 -3.51
C LEU A 294 -7.58 -6.65 -2.54
N GLY A 295 -8.09 -5.74 -1.71
CA GLY A 295 -7.27 -4.92 -0.81
C GLY A 295 -6.41 -5.71 0.17
N LYS A 296 -6.87 -6.89 0.61
CA LYS A 296 -6.13 -7.78 1.54
C LYS A 296 -4.81 -8.30 0.95
N GLN A 297 -4.71 -8.43 -0.37
CA GLN A 297 -3.51 -8.96 -1.02
C GLN A 297 -2.32 -8.00 -0.94
N PHE A 298 -2.59 -6.70 -0.77
CA PHE A 298 -1.56 -5.68 -0.60
C PHE A 298 -1.13 -5.47 0.86
N LEU A 299 -1.75 -6.19 1.80
CA LEU A 299 -1.54 -6.08 3.24
C LEU A 299 -0.65 -7.19 3.82
N VAL A 300 0.18 -7.81 2.98
CA VAL A 300 1.14 -8.84 3.39
C VAL A 300 2.36 -8.17 4.05
N GLY A 301 2.65 -8.54 5.30
CA GLY A 301 3.86 -8.11 6.01
C GLY A 301 5.12 -8.85 5.55
N TYR A 302 6.32 -8.39 5.95
CA TYR A 302 7.55 -9.13 5.66
C TYR A 302 7.60 -10.41 6.52
N HIS A 303 7.00 -10.39 7.71
CA HIS A 303 6.80 -11.59 8.53
C HIS A 303 5.45 -12.30 8.23
N PRO A 304 5.42 -13.65 8.14
CA PRO A 304 4.19 -14.44 7.92
C PRO A 304 3.10 -14.24 8.98
N GLU A 305 3.49 -13.86 10.20
CA GLU A 305 2.60 -13.66 11.37
C GLU A 305 2.00 -12.23 11.41
N ALA A 306 2.51 -11.28 10.61
CA ALA A 306 2.08 -9.89 10.65
C ALA A 306 0.78 -9.68 9.84
N THR A 307 -0.37 -10.02 10.43
CA THR A 307 -1.68 -9.78 9.78
C THR A 307 -2.10 -8.31 9.90
N ILE A 308 -2.01 -7.56 8.81
CA ILE A 308 -2.53 -6.18 8.75
C ILE A 308 -4.01 -6.23 8.38
N LYS A 309 -4.89 -5.80 9.28
CA LYS A 309 -6.34 -5.74 9.03
C LYS A 309 -6.72 -4.45 8.32
N VAL A 310 -7.59 -4.55 7.31
CA VAL A 310 -8.18 -3.39 6.64
C VAL A 310 -9.00 -2.58 7.66
N PRO A 311 -8.75 -1.26 7.84
CA PRO A 311 -9.46 -0.45 8.82
C PRO A 311 -10.83 0.00 8.28
N TYR A 312 -11.77 -0.95 8.08
CA TYR A 312 -13.08 -0.69 7.48
C TYR A 312 -13.86 0.44 8.16
N MET A 313 -13.85 0.50 9.50
CA MET A 313 -14.51 1.58 10.25
C MET A 313 -13.98 2.96 9.88
N LYS A 314 -12.66 3.09 9.68
CA LYS A 314 -12.04 4.36 9.26
C LYS A 314 -12.47 4.73 7.85
N ILE A 315 -12.46 3.76 6.92
CA ILE A 315 -12.90 3.97 5.52
C ILE A 315 -14.36 4.42 5.47
N VAL A 316 -15.26 3.71 6.16
CA VAL A 316 -16.68 4.09 6.19
C VAL A 316 -16.86 5.45 6.83
N SER A 317 -16.18 5.74 7.95
CA SER A 317 -16.26 7.06 8.59
C SER A 317 -15.77 8.20 7.70
N SER A 318 -14.69 7.99 6.92
CA SER A 318 -14.17 9.02 6.02
C SER A 318 -15.11 9.26 4.84
N LEU A 319 -15.74 8.20 4.33
CA LEU A 319 -16.74 8.33 3.26
C LEU A 319 -18.01 9.02 3.76
N LEU A 320 -18.46 8.71 4.97
CA LEU A 320 -19.58 9.42 5.61
C LEU A 320 -19.26 10.91 5.80
N ALA A 321 -18.03 11.25 6.18
CA ALA A 321 -17.58 12.64 6.27
C ALA A 321 -17.58 13.38 4.92
N LEU A 322 -17.60 12.67 3.78
CA LEU A 322 -17.78 13.27 2.45
C LEU A 322 -19.26 13.35 2.06
N VAL A 323 -20.02 12.28 2.31
CA VAL A 323 -21.43 12.17 1.90
C VAL A 323 -22.36 13.04 2.73
N ILE A 324 -22.18 13.11 4.05
CA ILE A 324 -23.08 13.88 4.93
C ILE A 324 -23.09 15.37 4.55
N PRO A 325 -21.92 16.06 4.41
CA PRO A 325 -21.92 17.47 4.02
C PRO A 325 -22.49 17.71 2.62
N LEU A 326 -22.27 16.77 1.69
CA LEU A 326 -22.86 16.82 0.35
C LEU A 326 -24.39 16.80 0.42
N LEU A 327 -24.98 15.88 1.19
CA LEU A 327 -26.43 15.79 1.38
C LEU A 327 -26.99 17.03 2.09
N ILE A 328 -26.24 17.62 3.03
CA ILE A 328 -26.62 18.91 3.65
C ILE A 328 -26.70 20.00 2.59
N GLY A 329 -25.72 20.09 1.68
CA GLY A 329 -25.73 21.03 0.57
C GLY A 329 -26.97 20.87 -0.33
N VAL A 330 -27.32 19.63 -0.67
CA VAL A 330 -28.54 19.31 -1.45
C VAL A 330 -29.80 19.74 -0.69
N GLY A 331 -29.85 19.54 0.64
CA GLY A 331 -30.93 20.01 1.49
C GLY A 331 -31.07 21.54 1.49
N ILE A 332 -29.95 22.27 1.56
CA ILE A 332 -29.92 23.74 1.49
C ILE A 332 -30.49 24.22 0.15
N GLN A 333 -30.10 23.60 -0.95
CA GLN A 333 -30.62 23.95 -2.27
C GLN A 333 -32.13 23.76 -2.38
N LYS A 334 -32.66 22.67 -1.82
CA LYS A 334 -34.09 22.36 -1.84
C LYS A 334 -34.91 23.33 -1.00
N TRP A 335 -34.44 23.68 0.20
CA TRP A 335 -35.21 24.50 1.15
C TRP A 335 -34.93 26.00 1.07
N LYS A 336 -33.73 26.41 0.67
CA LYS A 336 -33.30 27.82 0.62
C LYS A 336 -32.51 28.14 -0.65
N PRO A 337 -33.16 28.16 -1.83
CA PRO A 337 -32.49 28.35 -3.13
C PRO A 337 -31.72 29.67 -3.23
N ASN A 338 -32.19 30.73 -2.56
CA ASN A 338 -31.48 32.02 -2.51
C ASN A 338 -30.08 31.92 -1.87
N ILE A 339 -29.92 31.05 -0.87
CA ILE A 339 -28.62 30.80 -0.23
C ILE A 339 -27.74 29.97 -1.16
N ALA A 340 -28.30 28.92 -1.78
CA ALA A 340 -27.59 28.09 -2.73
C ALA A 340 -27.07 28.89 -3.95
N ALA A 341 -27.83 29.85 -4.45
CA ALA A 341 -27.40 30.75 -5.52
C ALA A 341 -26.17 31.60 -5.12
N LYS A 342 -26.11 32.08 -3.87
CA LYS A 342 -24.92 32.77 -3.35
C LYS A 342 -23.74 31.81 -3.19
N ALA A 343 -23.97 30.62 -2.65
CA ALA A 343 -22.96 29.58 -2.49
C ALA A 343 -22.31 29.19 -3.83
N ARG A 344 -23.11 29.07 -4.90
CA ARG A 344 -22.61 28.76 -6.25
C ARG A 344 -21.60 29.80 -6.76
N LYS A 345 -21.80 31.08 -6.45
CA LYS A 345 -20.84 32.15 -6.83
C LYS A 345 -19.49 31.98 -6.12
N VAL A 346 -19.50 31.50 -4.88
CA VAL A 346 -18.28 31.28 -4.07
C VAL A 346 -17.56 29.99 -4.46
N MET A 347 -18.26 29.01 -5.04
CA MET A 347 -17.70 27.69 -5.35
C MET A 347 -16.46 27.75 -6.25
N ARG A 348 -16.49 28.55 -7.31
CA ARG A 348 -15.39 28.64 -8.30
C ARG A 348 -14.05 29.08 -7.66
N PRO A 349 -13.96 30.25 -7.00
CA PRO A 349 -12.70 30.65 -6.34
C PRO A 349 -12.35 29.71 -5.18
N TYR A 350 -13.35 29.10 -4.53
CA TYR A 350 -13.12 28.16 -3.45
C TYR A 350 -12.39 26.89 -3.89
N ILE A 351 -12.80 26.25 -4.98
CA ILE A 351 -12.13 25.04 -5.50
C ILE A 351 -10.68 25.34 -5.88
N ILE A 352 -10.42 26.50 -6.50
CA ILE A 352 -9.06 26.93 -6.84
C ILE A 352 -8.22 27.11 -5.56
N CYS A 353 -8.78 27.74 -4.54
CA CYS A 353 -8.12 27.90 -3.24
C CYS A 353 -7.77 26.54 -2.60
N VAL A 354 -8.72 25.59 -2.60
CA VAL A 354 -8.49 24.22 -2.10
C VAL A 354 -7.39 23.52 -2.90
N LEU A 355 -7.39 23.64 -4.23
CA LEU A 355 -6.38 23.03 -5.10
C LEU A 355 -4.98 23.59 -4.79
N VAL A 356 -4.85 24.92 -4.73
CA VAL A 356 -3.58 25.59 -4.39
C VAL A 356 -3.11 25.19 -2.99
N PHE A 357 -4.03 25.12 -2.02
CA PHE A 357 -3.73 24.66 -0.66
C PHE A 357 -3.18 23.23 -0.66
N VAL A 358 -3.85 22.30 -1.35
CA VAL A 358 -3.42 20.89 -1.42
C VAL A 358 -2.06 20.76 -2.11
N ILE A 359 -1.82 21.49 -3.20
CA ILE A 359 -0.53 21.45 -3.91
C ILE A 359 0.57 22.07 -3.06
N ALA A 360 0.41 23.30 -2.60
CA ALA A 360 1.48 24.03 -1.89
C ALA A 360 1.69 23.49 -0.47
N PHE A 361 0.65 23.52 0.37
CA PHE A 361 0.76 23.09 1.76
C PHE A 361 0.84 21.58 1.88
N GLY A 362 0.16 20.82 1.01
CA GLY A 362 0.30 19.36 0.99
C GLY A 362 1.69 18.90 0.56
N ALA A 363 2.32 19.52 -0.45
CA ALA A 363 3.70 19.22 -0.84
C ALA A 363 4.69 19.60 0.27
N TYR A 364 4.50 20.73 0.95
CA TYR A 364 5.32 21.13 2.09
C TYR A 364 5.16 20.15 3.26
N ALA A 365 3.93 19.86 3.67
CA ALA A 365 3.64 18.98 4.80
C ALA A 365 4.12 17.54 4.56
N ASN A 366 4.14 17.09 3.31
CA ASN A 366 4.54 15.74 2.92
C ASN A 366 5.82 15.73 2.06
N SER A 367 6.74 16.66 2.30
CA SER A 367 7.99 16.78 1.53
C SER A 367 8.83 15.50 1.53
N TYR A 368 8.79 14.71 2.61
CA TYR A 368 9.44 13.40 2.70
C TYR A 368 9.05 12.44 1.56
N MET A 369 7.82 12.55 1.01
CA MET A 369 7.36 11.70 -0.09
C MET A 369 8.22 11.86 -1.34
N PHE A 370 8.76 13.05 -1.60
CA PHE A 370 9.64 13.29 -2.75
C PHE A 370 10.97 12.54 -2.64
N PHE A 371 11.45 12.28 -1.41
CA PHE A 371 12.69 11.53 -1.17
C PHE A 371 12.50 10.01 -1.25
N VAL A 372 11.29 9.52 -0.94
CA VAL A 372 10.92 8.10 -1.02
C VAL A 372 10.38 7.73 -2.41
N MET A 373 10.08 8.73 -3.25
CA MET A 373 9.55 8.52 -4.60
C MET A 373 10.57 7.81 -5.49
N THR A 374 10.19 6.62 -5.99
CA THR A 374 10.98 5.84 -6.92
C THR A 374 10.46 6.00 -8.35
N VAL A 375 11.28 5.69 -9.36
CA VAL A 375 10.84 5.72 -10.77
C VAL A 375 9.61 4.83 -11.02
N PRO A 376 9.52 3.59 -10.48
CA PRO A 376 8.31 2.79 -10.55
C PRO A 376 7.09 3.46 -9.92
N ALA A 377 7.24 4.17 -8.79
CA ALA A 377 6.15 4.92 -8.15
C ALA A 377 5.63 6.04 -9.05
N LEU A 378 6.51 6.77 -9.71
CA LEU A 378 6.13 7.82 -10.66
C LEU A 378 5.39 7.23 -11.88
N ILE A 379 5.95 6.18 -12.49
CA ILE A 379 5.35 5.53 -13.66
C ILE A 379 3.98 4.94 -13.31
N GLY A 380 3.89 4.16 -12.23
CA GLY A 380 2.64 3.55 -11.81
C GLY A 380 1.57 4.58 -11.40
N GLY A 381 1.98 5.66 -10.73
CA GLY A 381 1.11 6.76 -10.34
C GLY A 381 0.56 7.56 -11.53
N LEU A 382 1.37 7.77 -12.58
CA LEU A 382 0.92 8.45 -13.80
C LEU A 382 0.09 7.54 -14.70
N LEU A 383 0.45 6.25 -14.80
CA LEU A 383 -0.18 5.31 -15.71
C LEU A 383 -1.68 5.14 -15.42
N LEU A 384 -2.07 5.11 -14.13
CA LEU A 384 -3.46 4.92 -13.74
C LEU A 384 -4.39 6.04 -14.26
N PRO A 385 -4.15 7.35 -14.01
CA PRO A 385 -4.95 8.43 -14.59
C PRO A 385 -5.00 8.40 -16.12
N TRP A 386 -3.87 8.20 -16.80
CA TRP A 386 -3.82 8.19 -18.26
C TRP A 386 -4.63 7.05 -18.87
N CYS A 387 -4.47 5.84 -18.34
CA CYS A 387 -5.27 4.70 -18.75
C CYS A 387 -6.76 4.93 -18.41
N GLY A 388 -7.08 5.52 -17.26
CA GLY A 388 -8.44 5.91 -16.90
C GLY A 388 -9.08 6.86 -17.92
N PHE A 389 -8.37 7.91 -18.33
CA PHE A 389 -8.84 8.83 -19.38
C PHE A 389 -9.03 8.13 -20.73
N MET A 390 -8.08 7.27 -21.12
CA MET A 390 -8.16 6.50 -22.37
C MET A 390 -9.38 5.57 -22.40
N PHE A 391 -9.62 4.81 -21.33
CA PHE A 391 -10.79 3.93 -21.23
C PHE A 391 -12.10 4.72 -21.19
N GLY A 392 -12.15 5.84 -20.47
CA GLY A 392 -13.31 6.72 -20.44
C GLY A 392 -13.65 7.28 -21.83
N CYS A 393 -12.64 7.74 -22.56
CA CYS A 393 -12.79 8.24 -23.93
C CYS A 393 -13.20 7.12 -24.91
N PHE A 394 -12.56 5.95 -24.83
CA PHE A 394 -12.90 4.82 -25.69
C PHE A 394 -14.33 4.34 -25.44
N ALA A 395 -14.76 4.24 -24.19
CA ALA A 395 -16.12 3.84 -23.84
C ALA A 395 -17.18 4.84 -24.32
N SER A 396 -16.90 6.14 -24.24
CA SER A 396 -17.82 7.18 -24.73
C SER A 396 -17.96 7.15 -26.26
N ILE A 397 -16.85 6.92 -26.99
CA ILE A 397 -16.85 6.77 -28.45
C ILE A 397 -17.60 5.50 -28.87
N LEU A 398 -17.31 4.36 -28.23
CA LEU A 398 -17.93 3.07 -28.54
C LEU A 398 -19.45 3.12 -28.38
N LEU A 399 -19.93 3.80 -27.34
CA LEU A 399 -21.35 3.95 -27.03
C LEU A 399 -21.96 5.21 -27.65
N ARG A 400 -21.26 5.83 -28.62
CA ARG A 400 -21.69 6.96 -29.45
C ARG A 400 -22.28 8.11 -28.63
N GLN A 401 -21.67 8.41 -27.49
CA GLN A 401 -22.11 9.52 -26.65
C GLN A 401 -21.81 10.85 -27.35
N PRO A 402 -22.78 11.79 -27.39
CA PRO A 402 -22.57 13.07 -28.03
C PRO A 402 -21.47 13.87 -27.29
N PRO A 403 -20.56 14.54 -28.02
CA PRO A 403 -19.49 15.32 -27.41
C PRO A 403 -20.01 16.58 -26.67
N ARG A 404 -21.22 17.04 -27.00
CA ARG A 404 -21.89 18.20 -26.40
C ARG A 404 -23.38 17.93 -26.28
N THR A 405 -23.94 18.11 -25.10
CA THR A 405 -25.39 18.28 -24.84
C THR A 405 -25.56 19.31 -23.76
#